data_AF-A0A6F9D9D9-F1
#
_entry.id   AF-A0A6F9D9D9-F1
#
_cell.length_a   1.000
_cell.length_b   1.000
_cell.length_c   1.000
_cell.angle_alpha   90.00
_cell.angle_beta   90.00
_cell.angle_gamma   90.00
#
_symmetry.space_group_name_H-M   'P 1'
#
loop_
_entity.id
_entity.type
_entity.pdbx_description
1 polymer ?
#
loop_
_entity_poly.entity_id
_entity_poly.type
_entity_poly.pdbx_seq_one_letter_code
_entity_poly.pdbx_strand_id
1 'polypeptide(L)'
;MPLSSTENNSYQLNLEQQKRNVFVTQLNEQQAEDDDIRRFPIVKETADKLLHTGINTLQKTSLLRKAVEVEEIDKELAEKREEFRKRMAENKAKEEALKKRQEKIKDRVTKFDRFLKENDAKRTRAMRKYQLEVKENKVRAKELLEVKSELDTTKDNKAALLKKLESYKKYEEYMMKVIDILPENYLEMTGENMIQSVIQRYEGLAATHANLLQRNTTMAKDIEQGQRELEELKQEREKQKLMINSEMSELQTYQETLTQRVQRLEQEAGDTTLSHRTLIGELGRITMAIDNLAETCHTRHWLPLSEMSHIDKLNMINQHFTEQLKVMRMLQRLSETRQSVQSGGLPVVKASTRRPSKDTEGMKSAQHNQVTSEATKRKAKPATKSFIEQLKPISESSTE
;
A
#
# COMPACT_ATOMS: atom_id res chain seq x y z
N MET A 1 -41.17 54.04 -24.35
CA MET A 1 -40.99 55.33 -23.65
C MET A 1 -39.66 55.28 -22.92
N PRO A 2 -38.78 56.30 -23.02
CA PRO A 2 -38.64 57.31 -24.08
C PRO A 2 -37.87 56.70 -25.30
N LEU A 3 -37.66 57.31 -26.48
CA LEU A 3 -37.98 58.61 -27.11
C LEU A 3 -37.14 59.87 -26.81
N SER A 4 -36.11 60.06 -27.65
CA SER A 4 -35.60 61.35 -28.18
C SER A 4 -34.96 61.03 -29.57
N SER A 5 -35.23 61.68 -30.72
CA SER A 5 -35.15 63.10 -31.12
C SER A 5 -33.74 63.68 -30.93
N THR A 6 -33.04 64.24 -31.93
CA THR A 6 -33.39 64.71 -33.30
C THR A 6 -32.40 64.13 -34.35
N GLU A 7 -32.56 64.24 -35.67
CA GLU A 7 -32.49 65.45 -36.53
C GLU A 7 -33.35 65.36 -37.80
N ASN A 8 -33.93 66.49 -38.22
CA ASN A 8 -34.68 66.62 -39.46
C ASN A 8 -33.81 67.19 -40.58
N ASN A 9 -33.32 66.35 -41.51
CA ASN A 9 -32.81 66.84 -42.79
C ASN A 9 -33.99 67.10 -43.75
N SER A 10 -34.10 68.33 -44.26
CA SER A 10 -35.26 68.79 -44.99
C SER A 10 -35.28 68.30 -46.45
N TYR A 11 -36.46 67.90 -46.92
CA TYR A 11 -36.70 67.65 -48.34
C TYR A 11 -36.77 68.98 -49.10
N GLN A 12 -35.63 69.44 -49.62
CA GLN A 12 -35.57 70.66 -50.43
C GLN A 12 -36.20 70.44 -51.81
N LEU A 13 -37.50 70.75 -51.93
CA LEU A 13 -38.25 70.68 -53.17
C LEU A 13 -37.94 71.92 -54.03
N ASN A 14 -37.05 71.78 -55.02
CA ASN A 14 -36.74 72.85 -55.96
C ASN A 14 -37.91 73.04 -56.96
N LEU A 15 -38.80 74.01 -56.68
CA LEU A 15 -39.80 74.49 -57.63
C LEU A 15 -39.16 75.50 -58.59
N GLU A 16 -39.06 75.16 -59.87
CA GLU A 16 -38.77 76.14 -60.92
C GLU A 16 -39.95 77.09 -61.15
N GLN A 17 -39.66 78.30 -61.61
CA GLN A 17 -40.61 79.41 -61.62
C GLN A 17 -41.64 79.34 -62.75
N GLN A 18 -42.87 79.76 -62.43
CA GLN A 18 -43.98 79.89 -63.38
C GLN A 18 -43.65 80.89 -64.51
N LYS A 19 -43.77 80.46 -65.77
CA LYS A 19 -43.91 81.40 -66.88
C LYS A 19 -45.36 81.87 -66.96
N ARG A 20 -45.58 83.18 -66.93
CA ARG A 20 -46.91 83.81 -67.00
C ARG A 20 -47.53 83.62 -68.40
N ASN A 21 -48.84 83.43 -68.42
CA ASN A 21 -49.64 83.50 -69.65
C ASN A 21 -49.64 84.93 -70.21
N VAL A 22 -49.64 85.07 -71.53
CA VAL A 22 -50.04 86.30 -72.23
C VAL A 22 -51.07 85.90 -73.28
N PHE A 23 -52.33 86.29 -73.07
CA PHE A 23 -53.36 86.25 -74.11
C PHE A 23 -53.30 87.56 -74.90
N VAL A 24 -53.30 87.46 -76.23
CA VAL A 24 -53.69 88.57 -77.12
C VAL A 24 -54.59 87.99 -78.21
N THR A 25 -55.80 88.52 -78.32
CA THR A 25 -56.79 88.15 -79.35
C THR A 25 -57.51 89.41 -79.84
N GLN A 26 -57.03 89.93 -80.99
CA GLN A 26 -57.66 90.87 -81.92
C GLN A 26 -56.85 90.71 -83.23
N LEU A 27 -57.38 90.47 -84.43
CA LEU A 27 -58.51 91.03 -85.21
C LEU A 27 -58.25 92.43 -85.81
N ASN A 28 -58.68 92.56 -87.07
CA ASN A 28 -58.62 93.71 -87.98
C ASN A 28 -57.22 94.13 -88.49
N GLU A 29 -57.06 94.75 -89.68
CA GLU A 29 -57.70 94.60 -91.01
C GLU A 29 -56.98 95.53 -92.02
N GLN A 30 -57.39 95.55 -93.31
CA GLN A 30 -56.92 96.38 -94.44
C GLN A 30 -55.65 95.85 -95.15
N GLN A 31 -55.62 95.59 -96.48
CA GLN A 31 -55.97 96.35 -97.71
C GLN A 31 -54.86 97.37 -98.13
N ALA A 32 -54.52 97.56 -99.41
CA ALA A 32 -54.87 96.85 -100.66
C ALA A 32 -53.62 96.06 -101.17
N GLU A 33 -53.22 95.84 -102.44
CA GLU A 33 -53.62 96.16 -103.84
C GLU A 33 -53.63 94.80 -104.64
N ASP A 34 -54.13 94.58 -105.86
CA ASP A 34 -54.09 95.27 -107.18
C ASP A 34 -52.66 95.42 -107.76
N ASP A 35 -52.35 95.14 -109.04
CA ASP A 35 -53.17 94.80 -110.22
C ASP A 35 -52.35 93.92 -111.22
N ASP A 36 -52.98 93.07 -112.04
CA ASP A 36 -52.35 92.49 -113.27
C ASP A 36 -53.38 92.12 -114.37
N ILE A 37 -54.19 93.11 -114.74
CA ILE A 37 -54.61 93.43 -116.12
C ILE A 37 -55.02 92.25 -117.04
N ARG A 38 -56.35 92.00 -117.11
CA ARG A 38 -56.95 91.26 -118.24
C ARG A 38 -57.05 92.15 -119.49
N ARG A 39 -56.57 91.70 -120.66
CA ARG A 39 -56.69 92.47 -121.92
C ARG A 39 -57.14 91.65 -123.14
N PHE A 40 -58.45 91.40 -123.22
CA PHE A 40 -59.11 90.90 -124.44
C PHE A 40 -59.84 92.04 -125.17
N PRO A 41 -59.44 92.41 -126.41
CA PRO A 41 -60.15 93.43 -127.19
C PRO A 41 -61.53 92.94 -127.68
N ILE A 42 -62.57 93.74 -127.46
CA ILE A 42 -63.92 93.46 -127.97
C ILE A 42 -64.00 93.82 -129.46
N VAL A 43 -64.15 92.82 -130.32
CA VAL A 43 -64.47 93.02 -131.74
C VAL A 43 -65.94 93.48 -131.86
N LYS A 44 -66.16 94.73 -132.28
CA LYS A 44 -67.48 95.29 -132.52
C LYS A 44 -67.90 95.10 -133.98
N GLU A 45 -68.45 93.95 -134.34
CA GLU A 45 -69.19 93.81 -135.60
C GLU A 45 -70.32 92.77 -135.51
N THR A 46 -71.32 92.88 -136.38
CA THR A 46 -72.67 92.33 -136.16
C THR A 46 -72.90 90.95 -136.79
N ALA A 47 -73.87 90.21 -136.24
CA ALA A 47 -74.08 88.77 -136.48
C ALA A 47 -74.43 88.37 -137.93
N ASP A 48 -74.95 89.29 -138.75
CA ASP A 48 -75.49 88.96 -140.08
C ASP A 48 -74.44 88.74 -141.19
N LYS A 49 -73.15 89.02 -140.94
CA LYS A 49 -72.08 88.89 -141.96
C LYS A 49 -71.29 87.57 -141.95
N LEU A 50 -71.60 86.64 -141.05
CA LEU A 50 -70.85 85.37 -140.89
C LEU A 50 -71.52 84.14 -141.52
N LEU A 51 -72.66 84.29 -142.19
CA LEU A 51 -73.47 83.20 -142.75
C LEU A 51 -73.04 82.70 -144.15
N HIS A 52 -71.77 82.86 -144.55
CA HIS A 52 -71.32 82.59 -145.94
C HIS A 52 -70.04 81.74 -146.12
N THR A 53 -69.46 81.15 -145.06
CA THR A 53 -68.20 80.36 -145.13
C THR A 53 -68.27 78.99 -144.44
N GLY A 54 -69.44 78.34 -144.52
CA GLY A 54 -69.85 77.21 -143.66
C GLY A 54 -69.26 75.81 -143.88
N ILE A 55 -68.05 75.63 -144.45
CA ILE A 55 -67.49 74.29 -144.75
C ILE A 55 -66.30 73.89 -143.84
N ASN A 56 -65.52 74.85 -143.31
CA ASN A 56 -64.30 74.56 -142.52
C ASN A 56 -64.52 74.38 -140.99
N THR A 57 -65.76 74.19 -140.53
CA THR A 57 -66.12 74.16 -139.11
C THR A 57 -66.21 72.75 -138.50
N LEU A 58 -66.68 71.75 -139.26
CA LEU A 58 -67.01 70.41 -138.73
C LEU A 58 -65.80 69.55 -138.31
N GLN A 59 -64.63 69.72 -138.94
CA GLN A 59 -63.43 68.99 -138.51
C GLN A 59 -62.88 69.51 -137.17
N LYS A 60 -63.02 70.83 -136.92
CA LYS A 60 -62.58 71.45 -135.66
C LYS A 60 -63.43 71.01 -134.48
N THR A 61 -64.74 70.83 -134.64
CA THR A 61 -65.61 70.33 -133.55
C THR A 61 -65.37 68.86 -133.21
N SER A 62 -65.02 68.02 -134.19
CA SER A 62 -64.67 66.61 -133.94
C SER A 62 -63.37 66.48 -133.13
N LEU A 63 -62.32 67.24 -133.50
CA LEU A 63 -61.07 67.30 -132.74
C LEU A 63 -61.30 67.87 -131.33
N LEU A 64 -62.13 68.91 -131.19
CA LEU A 64 -62.47 69.48 -129.88
C LEU A 64 -63.23 68.47 -129.01
N ARG A 65 -64.14 67.66 -129.58
CA ARG A 65 -64.87 66.62 -128.84
C ARG A 65 -63.95 65.52 -128.32
N LYS A 66 -62.97 65.09 -129.14
CA LYS A 66 -61.93 64.14 -128.67
C LYS A 66 -60.96 64.76 -127.67
N ALA A 67 -60.69 66.06 -127.75
CA ALA A 67 -59.91 66.75 -126.73
C ALA A 67 -60.64 66.75 -125.38
N VAL A 68 -61.96 67.01 -125.36
CA VAL A 68 -62.80 66.92 -124.15
C VAL A 68 -62.89 65.48 -123.61
N GLU A 69 -63.08 64.49 -124.48
CA GLU A 69 -63.10 63.06 -124.09
C GLU A 69 -61.76 62.62 -123.46
N VAL A 70 -60.63 63.08 -124.01
CA VAL A 70 -59.31 62.87 -123.41
C VAL A 70 -59.15 63.65 -122.10
N GLU A 71 -59.67 64.89 -122.01
CA GLU A 71 -59.62 65.70 -120.78
C GLU A 71 -60.48 65.08 -119.64
N GLU A 72 -61.61 64.44 -119.96
CA GLU A 72 -62.43 63.66 -119.03
C GLU A 72 -61.71 62.39 -118.57
N ILE A 73 -61.10 61.63 -119.49
CA ILE A 73 -60.28 60.46 -119.15
C ILE A 73 -59.05 60.86 -118.32
N ASP A 74 -58.38 61.98 -118.62
CA ASP A 74 -57.26 62.49 -117.83
C ASP A 74 -57.69 62.99 -116.44
N LYS A 75 -58.92 63.51 -116.29
CA LYS A 75 -59.52 63.81 -114.97
C LYS A 75 -59.80 62.54 -114.18
N GLU A 76 -60.48 61.54 -114.74
CA GLU A 76 -60.70 60.25 -114.07
C GLU A 76 -59.38 59.56 -113.71
N LEU A 77 -58.38 59.64 -114.59
CA LEU A 77 -57.04 59.12 -114.35
C LEU A 77 -56.29 59.90 -113.26
N ALA A 78 -56.45 61.22 -113.19
CA ALA A 78 -55.91 62.05 -112.11
C ALA A 78 -56.57 61.74 -110.77
N GLU A 79 -57.90 61.58 -110.73
CA GLU A 79 -58.67 61.18 -109.55
C GLU A 79 -58.27 59.78 -109.07
N LYS A 80 -58.20 58.79 -109.98
CA LYS A 80 -57.77 57.42 -109.62
C LYS A 80 -56.30 57.37 -109.19
N ARG A 81 -55.43 58.20 -109.78
CA ARG A 81 -54.06 58.43 -109.28
C ARG A 81 -54.06 59.10 -107.91
N GLU A 82 -55.01 59.97 -107.58
CA GLU A 82 -55.15 60.57 -106.25
C GLU A 82 -55.72 59.59 -105.21
N GLU A 83 -56.76 58.83 -105.54
CA GLU A 83 -57.26 57.71 -104.74
C GLU A 83 -56.14 56.70 -104.42
N PHE A 84 -55.34 56.33 -105.42
CA PHE A 84 -54.23 55.40 -105.22
C PHE A 84 -53.13 56.02 -104.33
N ARG A 85 -52.77 57.30 -104.54
CA ARG A 85 -51.87 58.05 -103.65
C ARG A 85 -52.39 58.12 -102.21
N LYS A 86 -53.69 58.37 -102.01
CA LYS A 86 -54.36 58.36 -100.69
C LYS A 86 -54.32 56.98 -100.03
N ARG A 87 -54.72 55.91 -100.73
CA ARG A 87 -54.66 54.53 -100.22
C ARG A 87 -53.23 54.09 -99.89
N MET A 88 -52.25 54.45 -100.72
CA MET A 88 -50.83 54.16 -100.46
C MET A 88 -50.28 54.96 -99.26
N ALA A 89 -50.65 56.23 -99.11
CA ALA A 89 -50.30 57.03 -97.94
C ALA A 89 -50.92 56.48 -96.65
N GLU A 90 -52.20 56.10 -96.68
CA GLU A 90 -52.85 55.40 -95.57
C GLU A 90 -52.18 54.08 -95.22
N ASN A 91 -51.86 53.24 -96.22
CA ASN A 91 -51.28 51.93 -95.98
C ASN A 91 -49.86 52.05 -95.42
N LYS A 92 -49.06 53.00 -95.95
CA LYS A 92 -47.77 53.38 -95.37
C LYS A 92 -47.90 53.90 -93.94
N ALA A 93 -48.90 54.74 -93.64
CA ALA A 93 -49.15 55.22 -92.28
C ALA A 93 -49.55 54.08 -91.33
N LYS A 94 -50.33 53.09 -91.80
CA LYS A 94 -50.69 51.87 -91.06
C LYS A 94 -49.47 50.97 -90.82
N GLU A 95 -48.62 50.78 -91.83
CA GLU A 95 -47.35 50.06 -91.73
C GLU A 95 -46.40 50.73 -90.72
N GLU A 96 -46.21 52.05 -90.83
CA GLU A 96 -45.41 52.82 -89.87
C GLU A 96 -45.98 52.74 -88.44
N ALA A 97 -47.30 52.79 -88.27
CA ALA A 97 -47.95 52.64 -86.97
C ALA A 97 -47.77 51.22 -86.38
N LEU A 98 -47.85 50.19 -87.22
CA LEU A 98 -47.58 48.79 -86.84
C LEU A 98 -46.11 48.59 -86.47
N LYS A 99 -45.17 49.14 -87.25
CA LYS A 99 -43.73 49.12 -86.96
C LYS A 99 -43.43 49.82 -85.62
N LYS A 100 -43.94 51.05 -85.42
CA LYS A 100 -43.83 51.80 -84.15
C LYS A 100 -44.47 51.03 -82.98
N ARG A 101 -45.52 50.21 -83.21
CA ARG A 101 -46.12 49.33 -82.18
C ARG A 101 -45.26 48.10 -81.90
N GLN A 102 -44.67 47.48 -82.92
CA GLN A 102 -43.76 46.33 -82.78
C GLN A 102 -42.47 46.73 -82.05
N GLU A 103 -41.90 47.88 -82.37
CA GLU A 103 -40.75 48.48 -81.69
C GLU A 103 -41.08 48.73 -80.21
N LYS A 104 -42.21 49.39 -79.90
CA LYS A 104 -42.69 49.56 -78.52
C LYS A 104 -42.93 48.24 -77.76
N ILE A 105 -43.24 47.14 -78.44
CA ILE A 105 -43.34 45.80 -77.82
C ILE A 105 -41.95 45.20 -77.59
N LYS A 106 -41.04 45.26 -78.56
CA LYS A 106 -39.64 44.84 -78.41
C LYS A 106 -38.96 45.57 -77.25
N ASP A 107 -39.13 46.90 -77.16
CA ASP A 107 -38.64 47.73 -76.05
C ASP A 107 -39.20 47.35 -74.68
N ARG A 108 -40.46 46.89 -74.62
CA ARG A 108 -41.06 46.40 -73.37
C ARG A 108 -40.46 45.04 -73.01
N VAL A 109 -40.34 44.13 -73.97
CA VAL A 109 -39.75 42.80 -73.75
C VAL A 109 -38.30 42.90 -73.29
N THR A 110 -37.46 43.74 -73.92
CA THR A 110 -36.06 43.93 -73.48
C THR A 110 -35.96 44.58 -72.11
N LYS A 111 -36.85 45.53 -71.76
CA LYS A 111 -36.93 46.12 -70.42
C LYS A 111 -37.40 45.11 -69.37
N PHE A 112 -38.36 44.24 -69.68
CA PHE A 112 -38.82 43.19 -68.77
C PHE A 112 -37.78 42.07 -68.59
N ASP A 113 -37.15 41.60 -69.66
CA ASP A 113 -36.05 40.63 -69.60
C ASP A 113 -34.87 41.16 -68.76
N ARG A 114 -34.49 42.42 -68.97
CA ARG A 114 -33.50 43.11 -68.13
C ARG A 114 -33.96 43.21 -66.67
N PHE A 115 -35.21 43.59 -66.41
CA PHE A 115 -35.75 43.69 -65.05
C PHE A 115 -35.75 42.32 -64.33
N LEU A 116 -36.14 41.25 -65.01
CA LEU A 116 -36.11 39.89 -64.48
C LEU A 116 -34.67 39.46 -64.15
N LYS A 117 -33.73 39.65 -65.09
CA LYS A 117 -32.30 39.36 -64.87
C LYS A 117 -31.71 40.17 -63.72
N GLU A 118 -32.05 41.45 -63.59
CA GLU A 118 -31.65 42.27 -62.45
C GLU A 118 -32.32 41.84 -61.14
N ASN A 119 -33.56 41.34 -61.17
CA ASN A 119 -34.27 40.85 -59.98
C ASN A 119 -33.69 39.51 -59.49
N ASP A 120 -33.48 38.54 -60.38
CA ASP A 120 -32.82 37.28 -60.02
C ASP A 120 -31.34 37.48 -59.63
N ALA A 121 -30.64 38.46 -60.22
CA ALA A 121 -29.32 38.87 -59.74
C ALA A 121 -29.37 39.42 -58.29
N LYS A 122 -30.38 40.25 -57.96
CA LYS A 122 -30.61 40.75 -56.58
C LYS A 122 -30.98 39.61 -55.64
N ARG A 123 -31.94 38.75 -56.01
CA ARG A 123 -32.40 37.58 -55.24
C ARG A 123 -31.28 36.58 -54.97
N THR A 124 -30.52 36.19 -55.99
CA THR A 124 -29.39 35.26 -55.82
C THR A 124 -28.23 35.89 -55.06
N ARG A 125 -27.99 37.21 -55.16
CA ARG A 125 -26.99 37.91 -54.33
C ARG A 125 -27.42 37.94 -52.86
N ALA A 126 -28.69 38.27 -52.58
CA ALA A 126 -29.24 38.25 -51.22
C ALA A 126 -29.21 36.84 -50.61
N MET A 127 -29.62 35.81 -51.35
CA MET A 127 -29.58 34.42 -50.90
C MET A 127 -28.16 33.93 -50.62
N ARG A 128 -27.19 34.27 -51.48
CA ARG A 128 -25.77 33.97 -51.24
C ARG A 128 -25.21 34.69 -50.02
N LYS A 129 -25.54 35.97 -49.82
CA LYS A 129 -25.15 36.73 -48.63
C LYS A 129 -25.71 36.08 -47.35
N TYR A 130 -27.01 35.78 -47.31
CA TYR A 130 -27.64 35.09 -46.19
C TYR A 130 -27.01 33.71 -45.91
N GLN A 131 -26.73 32.91 -46.95
CA GLN A 131 -26.06 31.62 -46.79
C GLN A 131 -24.62 31.74 -46.26
N LEU A 132 -23.90 32.81 -46.60
CA LEU A 132 -22.58 33.10 -46.05
C LEU A 132 -22.69 33.54 -44.58
N GLU A 133 -23.55 34.50 -44.25
CA GLU A 133 -23.78 34.98 -42.88
C GLU A 133 -24.23 33.84 -41.95
N VAL A 134 -25.11 32.93 -42.41
CA VAL A 134 -25.52 31.75 -41.63
C VAL A 134 -24.39 30.74 -41.42
N LYS A 135 -23.49 30.56 -42.39
CA LYS A 135 -22.30 29.69 -42.22
C LYS A 135 -21.30 30.33 -41.25
N GLU A 136 -21.01 31.61 -41.44
CA GLU A 136 -20.06 32.38 -40.65
C GLU A 136 -20.52 32.50 -39.19
N ASN A 137 -21.81 32.77 -38.96
CA ASN A 137 -22.39 32.80 -37.61
C ASN A 137 -22.36 31.42 -36.94
N LYS A 138 -22.52 30.32 -37.69
CA LYS A 138 -22.34 28.95 -37.17
C LYS A 138 -20.90 28.61 -36.80
N VAL A 139 -19.92 29.23 -37.46
CA VAL A 139 -18.49 29.11 -37.10
C VAL A 139 -18.22 29.92 -35.83
N ARG A 140 -18.55 31.23 -35.82
CA ARG A 140 -18.40 32.09 -34.63
C ARG A 140 -19.09 31.53 -33.38
N ALA A 141 -20.27 30.91 -33.54
CA ALA A 141 -20.99 30.31 -32.42
C ALA A 141 -20.30 29.08 -31.82
N LYS A 142 -19.49 28.35 -32.60
CA LYS A 142 -18.62 27.26 -32.10
C LYS A 142 -17.39 27.82 -31.41
N GLU A 143 -16.67 28.72 -32.07
CA GLU A 143 -15.49 29.42 -31.52
C GLU A 143 -15.82 30.06 -30.16
N LEU A 144 -16.99 30.69 -30.04
CA LEU A 144 -17.50 31.29 -28.81
C LEU A 144 -17.84 30.26 -27.70
N LEU A 145 -18.21 29.03 -28.04
CA LEU A 145 -18.42 27.95 -27.07
C LEU A 145 -17.09 27.31 -26.65
N GLU A 146 -16.18 27.11 -27.59
CA GLU A 146 -14.82 26.58 -27.38
C GLU A 146 -14.03 27.52 -26.45
N VAL A 147 -13.95 28.82 -26.78
CA VAL A 147 -13.28 29.85 -25.95
C VAL A 147 -13.95 30.02 -24.57
N LYS A 148 -15.27 29.79 -24.45
CA LYS A 148 -15.93 29.76 -23.13
C LYS A 148 -15.52 28.55 -22.29
N SER A 149 -15.42 27.38 -22.91
CA SER A 149 -14.94 26.16 -22.24
C SER A 149 -13.49 26.32 -21.76
N GLU A 150 -12.62 26.90 -22.60
CA GLU A 150 -11.24 27.24 -22.23
C GLU A 150 -11.17 28.28 -21.09
N LEU A 151 -12.02 29.31 -21.14
CA LEU A 151 -12.11 30.32 -20.10
C LEU A 151 -12.58 29.73 -18.76
N ASP A 152 -13.58 28.86 -18.77
CA ASP A 152 -14.14 28.27 -17.54
C ASP A 152 -13.21 27.21 -16.94
N THR A 153 -12.62 26.34 -17.75
CA THR A 153 -11.54 25.43 -17.29
C THR A 153 -10.32 26.19 -16.76
N THR A 154 -9.98 27.35 -17.35
CA THR A 154 -8.91 28.23 -16.83
C THR A 154 -9.28 28.87 -15.48
N LYS A 155 -10.55 29.25 -15.27
CA LYS A 155 -11.03 29.71 -13.95
C LYS A 155 -10.96 28.61 -12.90
N ASP A 156 -11.38 27.40 -13.23
CA ASP A 156 -11.35 26.26 -12.31
C ASP A 156 -9.91 25.86 -11.95
N ASN A 157 -9.01 25.83 -12.93
CA ASN A 157 -7.57 25.66 -12.70
C ASN A 157 -7.00 26.76 -11.79
N LYS A 158 -7.36 28.03 -12.02
CA LYS A 158 -6.96 29.15 -11.14
C LYS A 158 -7.52 28.98 -9.73
N ALA A 159 -8.78 28.59 -9.56
CA ALA A 159 -9.39 28.37 -8.26
C ALA A 159 -8.76 27.18 -7.50
N ALA A 160 -8.41 26.11 -8.21
CA ALA A 160 -7.68 24.97 -7.65
C ALA A 160 -6.25 25.35 -7.24
N LEU A 161 -5.55 26.17 -8.04
CA LEU A 161 -4.22 26.68 -7.71
C LEU A 161 -4.24 27.64 -6.51
N LEU A 162 -5.25 28.53 -6.40
CA LEU A 162 -5.41 29.41 -5.25
C LEU A 162 -5.67 28.62 -3.95
N LYS A 163 -6.52 27.59 -3.99
CA LYS A 163 -6.73 26.68 -2.85
C LYS A 163 -5.45 25.93 -2.46
N LYS A 164 -4.64 25.50 -3.43
CA LYS A 164 -3.32 24.90 -3.17
C LYS A 164 -2.37 25.89 -2.51
N LEU A 165 -2.27 27.12 -3.05
CA LEU A 165 -1.43 28.19 -2.49
C LEU A 165 -1.82 28.51 -1.04
N GLU A 166 -3.12 28.69 -0.76
CA GLU A 166 -3.64 28.90 0.60
C GLU A 166 -3.30 27.71 1.53
N SER A 167 -3.44 26.48 1.04
CA SER A 167 -3.06 25.27 1.80
C SER A 167 -1.56 25.11 2.05
N TYR A 168 -0.71 25.73 1.22
CA TYR A 168 0.75 25.69 1.33
C TYR A 168 1.34 26.91 2.07
N LYS A 169 0.64 28.05 2.12
CA LYS A 169 1.08 29.26 2.83
C LYS A 169 1.42 29.00 4.31
N LYS A 170 0.70 28.07 4.96
CA LYS A 170 1.01 27.64 6.34
C LYS A 170 2.38 26.95 6.49
N TYR A 171 2.91 26.34 5.43
CA TYR A 171 4.25 25.73 5.39
C TYR A 171 5.32 26.76 5.05
N GLU A 172 5.02 27.72 4.18
CA GLU A 172 5.84 28.92 3.93
C GLU A 172 6.03 29.73 5.24
N GLU A 173 4.94 30.09 5.91
CA GLU A 173 4.95 30.74 7.23
C GLU A 173 5.63 29.93 8.33
N TYR A 174 5.76 28.61 8.17
CA TYR A 174 6.53 27.76 9.08
C TYR A 174 8.01 27.79 8.72
N MET A 175 8.38 27.65 7.45
CA MET A 175 9.78 27.69 7.00
C MET A 175 10.42 29.05 7.26
N MET A 176 9.69 30.16 7.11
CA MET A 176 10.17 31.48 7.51
C MET A 176 10.49 31.52 9.01
N LYS A 177 9.61 31.02 9.88
CA LYS A 177 9.88 30.92 11.33
C LYS A 177 11.07 30.01 11.67
N VAL A 178 11.30 28.95 10.89
CA VAL A 178 12.49 28.10 11.04
C VAL A 178 13.77 28.85 10.66
N ILE A 179 13.72 29.73 9.66
CA ILE A 179 14.82 30.62 9.29
C ILE A 179 15.03 31.70 10.37
N ASP A 180 13.95 32.31 10.89
CA ASP A 180 14.00 33.33 11.96
C ASP A 180 14.62 32.82 13.27
N ILE A 181 14.52 31.50 13.54
CA ILE A 181 15.10 30.82 14.72
C ILE A 181 16.56 30.38 14.46
N LEU A 182 17.00 30.36 13.20
CA LEU A 182 18.31 29.86 12.81
C LEU A 182 19.40 30.89 13.11
N PRO A 183 20.55 30.51 13.72
CA PRO A 183 21.63 31.46 13.98
C PRO A 183 22.18 32.08 12.69
N GLU A 184 22.48 33.37 12.72
CA GLU A 184 23.13 34.07 11.60
C GLU A 184 24.39 33.31 11.16
N ASN A 185 24.52 33.06 9.84
CA ASN A 185 25.60 32.29 9.21
C ASN A 185 25.63 30.77 9.52
N TYR A 186 24.57 30.17 10.07
CA TYR A 186 24.47 28.70 10.25
C TYR A 186 24.42 27.92 8.92
N LEU A 187 24.02 28.59 7.83
CA LEU A 187 24.02 28.12 6.45
C LEU A 187 24.54 29.24 5.54
N GLU A 188 25.02 28.90 4.34
CA GLU A 188 25.40 29.87 3.30
C GLU A 188 24.12 30.40 2.62
N MET A 189 23.43 31.32 3.31
CA MET A 189 22.06 31.75 3.00
C MET A 189 21.99 32.89 1.98
N THR A 190 22.31 32.59 0.72
CA THR A 190 21.93 33.47 -0.40
C THR A 190 20.40 33.52 -0.51
N GLY A 191 19.82 34.72 -0.62
CA GLY A 191 18.40 34.98 -0.31
C GLY A 191 17.36 34.02 -0.92
N GLU A 192 17.45 33.70 -2.21
CA GLU A 192 16.49 32.80 -2.87
C GLU A 192 16.69 31.32 -2.50
N ASN A 193 17.87 30.94 -2.01
CA ASN A 193 18.22 29.57 -1.61
C ASN A 193 17.96 29.25 -0.14
N MET A 194 17.53 30.22 0.70
CA MET A 194 17.42 30.01 2.16
C MET A 194 16.63 28.74 2.55
N ILE A 195 15.44 28.57 1.97
CA ILE A 195 14.58 27.40 2.22
C ILE A 195 15.23 26.11 1.67
N GLN A 196 15.88 26.19 0.51
CA GLN A 196 16.54 25.05 -0.13
C GLN A 196 17.75 24.55 0.70
N SER A 197 18.54 25.45 1.27
CA SER A 197 19.65 25.12 2.18
C SER A 197 19.15 24.48 3.47
N VAL A 198 18.01 24.91 4.01
CA VAL A 198 17.35 24.27 5.17
C VAL A 198 16.86 22.87 4.82
N ILE A 199 16.24 22.67 3.65
CA ILE A 199 15.80 21.35 3.17
C ILE A 199 16.99 20.39 3.02
N GLN A 200 18.06 20.80 2.32
CA GLN A 200 19.27 19.98 2.14
C GLN A 200 19.93 19.63 3.49
N ARG A 201 19.95 20.57 4.45
CA ARG A 201 20.46 20.30 5.80
C ARG A 201 19.58 19.32 6.57
N TYR A 202 18.26 19.39 6.42
CA TYR A 202 17.32 18.41 6.97
C TYR A 202 17.51 17.03 6.34
N GLU A 203 17.64 16.93 5.02
CA GLU A 203 17.87 15.66 4.30
C GLU A 203 19.17 14.98 4.76
N GLY A 204 20.27 15.73 4.87
CA GLY A 204 21.55 15.23 5.40
C GLY A 204 21.45 14.81 6.88
N LEU A 205 20.69 15.54 7.70
CA LEU A 205 20.47 15.18 9.10
C LEU A 205 19.58 13.94 9.24
N ALA A 206 18.54 13.80 8.41
CA ALA A 206 17.66 12.63 8.37
C ALA A 206 18.42 11.37 7.92
N ALA A 207 19.29 11.49 6.90
CA ALA A 207 20.14 10.40 6.44
C ALA A 207 21.17 9.98 7.52
N THR A 208 21.83 10.93 8.19
CA THR A 208 22.75 10.60 9.30
C THR A 208 22.02 10.01 10.50
N HIS A 209 20.81 10.49 10.83
CA HIS A 209 19.97 9.90 11.87
C HIS A 209 19.55 8.47 11.53
N ALA A 210 19.13 8.19 10.29
CA ALA A 210 18.78 6.84 9.85
C ALA A 210 19.99 5.88 9.93
N ASN A 211 21.18 6.32 9.49
CA ASN A 211 22.42 5.55 9.59
C ASN A 211 22.83 5.29 11.05
N LEU A 212 22.66 6.27 11.95
CA LEU A 212 22.93 6.12 13.38
C LEU A 212 21.93 5.17 14.05
N LEU A 213 20.65 5.23 13.70
CA LEU A 213 19.62 4.32 14.18
C LEU A 213 19.92 2.88 13.73
N GLN A 214 20.26 2.68 12.44
CA GLN A 214 20.69 1.39 11.91
C GLN A 214 21.89 0.85 12.69
N ARG A 215 22.96 1.65 12.86
CA ARG A 215 24.17 1.23 13.60
C ARG A 215 23.88 0.92 15.08
N ASN A 216 22.94 1.63 15.71
CA ASN A 216 22.49 1.32 17.06
C ASN A 216 21.78 -0.06 17.09
N THR A 217 20.85 -0.32 16.14
CA THR A 217 20.17 -1.62 16.06
C THR A 217 21.07 -2.80 15.69
N THR A 218 22.18 -2.60 14.96
CA THR A 218 23.19 -3.66 14.77
C THR A 218 23.96 -3.89 16.07
N MET A 219 24.51 -2.83 16.68
CA MET A 219 25.23 -2.95 17.96
C MET A 219 24.38 -3.59 19.07
N ALA A 220 23.07 -3.34 19.10
CA ALA A 220 22.15 -3.99 20.02
C ALA A 220 22.04 -5.50 19.78
N LYS A 221 21.95 -5.95 18.52
CA LYS A 221 21.96 -7.37 18.15
C LYS A 221 23.30 -8.05 18.44
N ASP A 222 24.41 -7.34 18.18
CA ASP A 222 25.76 -7.83 18.45
C ASP A 222 25.96 -8.07 19.97
N ILE A 223 25.45 -7.16 20.80
CA ILE A 223 25.43 -7.29 22.26
C ILE A 223 24.52 -8.45 22.70
N GLU A 224 23.32 -8.58 22.12
CA GLU A 224 22.38 -9.66 22.43
C GLU A 224 22.94 -11.04 22.04
N GLN A 225 23.66 -11.13 20.92
CA GLN A 225 24.39 -12.33 20.51
C GLN A 225 25.55 -12.64 21.48
N GLY A 226 26.40 -11.68 21.80
CA GLY A 226 27.48 -11.88 22.78
C GLY A 226 26.97 -12.27 24.17
N GLN A 227 25.76 -11.83 24.55
CA GLN A 227 25.09 -12.28 25.78
C GLN A 227 24.61 -13.74 25.70
N ARG A 228 24.05 -14.18 24.55
CA ARG A 228 23.72 -15.60 24.31
C ARG A 228 24.95 -16.49 24.38
N GLU A 229 25.99 -16.17 23.61
CA GLU A 229 27.25 -16.94 23.55
C GLU A 229 27.90 -17.04 24.95
N LEU A 230 27.90 -15.95 25.72
CA LEU A 230 28.38 -15.95 27.09
C LEU A 230 27.53 -16.83 28.03
N GLU A 231 26.22 -16.89 27.84
CA GLU A 231 25.32 -17.71 28.67
C GLU A 231 25.43 -19.20 28.33
N GLU A 232 25.53 -19.55 27.04
CA GLU A 232 25.82 -20.90 26.57
C GLU A 232 27.16 -21.41 27.14
N LEU A 233 28.21 -20.58 27.12
CA LEU A 233 29.52 -20.89 27.71
C LEU A 233 29.47 -21.03 29.24
N LYS A 234 28.55 -20.35 29.96
CA LYS A 234 28.33 -20.60 31.40
C LYS A 234 27.64 -21.93 31.63
N GLN A 235 26.58 -22.23 30.86
CA GLN A 235 25.80 -23.45 31.01
C GLN A 235 26.66 -24.70 30.74
N GLU A 236 27.50 -24.66 29.70
CA GLU A 236 28.45 -25.75 29.42
C GLU A 236 29.51 -25.91 30.52
N ARG A 237 30.03 -24.82 31.12
CA ARG A 237 30.94 -24.91 32.28
C ARG A 237 30.28 -25.48 33.52
N GLU A 238 29.06 -25.06 33.86
CA GLU A 238 28.33 -25.61 35.01
C GLU A 238 27.96 -27.09 34.77
N LYS A 239 27.63 -27.48 33.54
CA LYS A 239 27.47 -28.88 33.13
C LYS A 239 28.77 -29.68 33.31
N GLN A 240 29.91 -29.17 32.84
CA GLN A 240 31.22 -29.83 33.02
C GLN A 240 31.59 -29.98 34.51
N LYS A 241 31.37 -28.94 35.31
CA LYS A 241 31.53 -28.95 36.76
C LYS A 241 30.60 -29.97 37.44
N LEU A 242 29.37 -30.15 36.96
CA LEU A 242 28.46 -31.19 37.45
C LEU A 242 28.95 -32.60 37.08
N MET A 243 29.49 -32.83 35.87
CA MET A 243 30.10 -34.12 35.50
C MET A 243 31.31 -34.45 36.39
N ILE A 244 32.25 -33.50 36.53
CA ILE A 244 33.44 -33.66 37.39
C ILE A 244 33.04 -33.92 38.86
N ASN A 245 31.97 -33.28 39.36
CA ASN A 245 31.45 -33.56 40.69
C ASN A 245 30.80 -34.96 40.80
N SER A 246 30.20 -35.49 39.74
CA SER A 246 29.71 -36.89 39.70
C SER A 246 30.89 -37.86 39.75
N GLU A 247 31.86 -37.70 38.86
CA GLU A 247 33.09 -38.50 38.80
C GLU A 247 33.84 -38.48 40.15
N MET A 248 33.94 -37.31 40.79
CA MET A 248 34.54 -37.17 42.12
C MET A 248 33.74 -37.90 43.20
N SER A 249 32.40 -37.87 43.14
CA SER A 249 31.53 -38.60 44.09
C SER A 249 31.62 -40.12 43.89
N GLU A 250 31.71 -40.57 42.64
CA GLU A 250 31.92 -41.98 42.27
C GLU A 250 33.29 -42.47 42.77
N LEU A 251 34.35 -41.69 42.57
CA LEU A 251 35.69 -42.01 43.09
C LEU A 251 35.75 -41.99 44.62
N GLN A 252 35.05 -41.06 45.28
CA GLN A 252 34.94 -41.02 46.75
C GLN A 252 34.21 -42.26 47.29
N THR A 253 33.05 -42.63 46.74
CA THR A 253 32.33 -43.84 47.18
C THR A 253 33.14 -45.11 46.90
N TYR A 254 33.88 -45.18 45.78
CA TYR A 254 34.81 -46.27 45.51
C TYR A 254 35.91 -46.35 46.58
N GLN A 255 36.57 -45.22 46.90
CA GLN A 255 37.56 -45.14 47.98
C GLN A 255 36.97 -45.58 49.33
N GLU A 256 35.77 -45.12 49.70
CA GLU A 256 35.09 -45.53 50.93
C GLU A 256 34.83 -47.04 50.98
N THR A 257 34.35 -47.65 49.89
CA THR A 257 34.11 -49.11 49.84
C THR A 257 35.41 -49.92 49.98
N LEU A 258 36.53 -49.42 49.43
CA LEU A 258 37.85 -50.00 49.63
C LEU A 258 38.31 -49.88 51.08
N THR A 259 38.22 -48.68 51.68
CA THR A 259 38.58 -48.46 53.10
C THR A 259 37.72 -49.32 54.03
N GLN A 260 36.42 -49.45 53.77
CA GLN A 260 35.53 -50.36 54.51
C GLN A 260 35.84 -51.85 54.29
N ARG A 261 36.49 -52.24 53.18
CA ARG A 261 36.98 -53.62 53.00
C ARG A 261 38.29 -53.86 53.73
N VAL A 262 39.22 -52.90 53.69
CA VAL A 262 40.47 -52.94 54.48
C VAL A 262 40.17 -53.03 55.96
N GLN A 263 39.33 -52.13 56.51
CA GLN A 263 38.96 -52.14 57.93
C GLN A 263 38.32 -53.46 58.38
N ARG A 264 37.50 -54.10 57.53
CA ARG A 264 36.95 -55.43 57.81
C ARG A 264 38.02 -56.52 57.82
N LEU A 265 38.96 -56.50 56.87
CA LEU A 265 40.10 -57.44 56.86
C LEU A 265 41.02 -57.24 58.07
N GLU A 266 41.25 -56.00 58.50
CA GLU A 266 41.99 -55.67 59.71
C GLU A 266 41.27 -56.18 60.98
N GLN A 267 39.95 -56.08 61.03
CA GLN A 267 39.15 -56.67 62.12
C GLN A 267 39.19 -58.21 62.08
N GLU A 268 38.98 -58.83 60.91
CA GLU A 268 39.08 -60.28 60.71
C GLU A 268 40.47 -60.81 61.16
N ALA A 269 41.55 -60.06 60.89
CA ALA A 269 42.90 -60.34 61.38
C ALA A 269 43.07 -60.07 62.90
N GLY A 270 42.43 -59.03 63.44
CA GLY A 270 42.41 -58.74 64.87
C GLY A 270 41.74 -59.83 65.70
N ASP A 271 40.55 -60.28 65.27
CA ASP A 271 39.77 -61.32 65.96
C ASP A 271 40.48 -62.68 65.90
N THR A 272 41.10 -63.02 64.76
CA THR A 272 41.90 -64.26 64.63
C THR A 272 43.19 -64.21 65.46
N THR A 273 43.93 -63.09 65.46
CA THR A 273 45.13 -62.96 66.32
C THR A 273 44.79 -62.93 67.82
N LEU A 274 43.64 -62.37 68.21
CA LEU A 274 43.13 -62.44 69.57
C LEU A 274 42.79 -63.90 69.96
N SER A 275 42.08 -64.63 69.08
CA SER A 275 41.74 -66.05 69.28
C SER A 275 42.99 -66.92 69.43
N HIS A 276 44.00 -66.75 68.57
CA HIS A 276 45.30 -67.40 68.71
C HIS A 276 45.99 -67.03 70.03
N ARG A 277 45.95 -65.76 70.45
CA ARG A 277 46.52 -65.31 71.73
C ARG A 277 45.81 -65.93 72.93
N THR A 278 44.49 -66.10 72.89
CA THR A 278 43.75 -66.82 73.94
C THR A 278 44.11 -68.29 73.98
N LEU A 279 44.20 -68.98 72.83
CA LEU A 279 44.60 -70.38 72.74
C LEU A 279 46.03 -70.62 73.28
N ILE A 280 46.97 -69.74 72.93
CA ILE A 280 48.35 -69.78 73.46
C ILE A 280 48.36 -69.49 74.97
N GLY A 281 47.50 -68.59 75.45
CA GLY A 281 47.34 -68.31 76.88
C GLY A 281 46.74 -69.48 77.66
N GLU A 282 45.78 -70.21 77.09
CA GLU A 282 45.21 -71.44 77.68
C GLU A 282 46.22 -72.58 77.68
N LEU A 283 46.94 -72.79 76.58
CA LEU A 283 48.05 -73.74 76.51
C LEU A 283 49.11 -73.41 77.59
N GLY A 284 49.47 -72.14 77.75
CA GLY A 284 50.39 -71.68 78.80
C GLY A 284 49.89 -71.94 80.23
N ARG A 285 48.58 -71.84 80.48
CA ARG A 285 47.99 -72.23 81.78
C ARG A 285 48.04 -73.75 81.98
N ILE A 286 47.80 -74.54 80.93
CA ILE A 286 47.89 -76.00 80.97
C ILE A 286 49.32 -76.45 81.23
N THR A 287 50.32 -75.86 80.57
CA THR A 287 51.73 -76.18 80.82
C THR A 287 52.15 -75.81 82.24
N MET A 288 51.81 -74.61 82.73
CA MET A 288 52.06 -74.24 84.13
C MET A 288 51.35 -75.16 85.13
N ALA A 289 50.14 -75.63 84.84
CA ALA A 289 49.43 -76.60 85.69
C ALA A 289 50.14 -77.98 85.70
N ILE A 290 50.68 -78.41 84.55
CA ILE A 290 51.50 -79.63 84.44
C ILE A 290 52.80 -79.46 85.25
N ASP A 291 53.49 -78.33 85.13
CA ASP A 291 54.72 -78.07 85.88
C ASP A 291 54.48 -78.04 87.40
N ASN A 292 53.45 -77.31 87.86
CA ASN A 292 53.07 -77.27 89.28
C ASN A 292 52.70 -78.67 89.82
N LEU A 293 51.96 -79.47 89.04
CA LEU A 293 51.64 -80.85 89.42
C LEU A 293 52.90 -81.75 89.42
N ALA A 294 53.81 -81.55 88.47
CA ALA A 294 55.08 -82.27 88.40
C ALA A 294 55.97 -81.98 89.62
N GLU A 295 56.05 -80.72 90.06
CA GLU A 295 56.75 -80.35 91.30
C GLU A 295 56.18 -81.09 92.51
N THR A 296 54.85 -81.09 92.69
CA THR A 296 54.22 -81.81 93.82
C THR A 296 54.31 -83.33 93.74
N CYS A 297 54.52 -83.89 92.55
CA CYS A 297 54.69 -85.33 92.31
C CYS A 297 56.16 -85.77 92.21
N HIS A 298 57.13 -84.86 92.37
CA HIS A 298 58.54 -85.17 92.17
C HIS A 298 59.14 -85.99 93.32
N THR A 299 59.37 -87.27 93.07
CA THR A 299 60.15 -88.16 93.94
C THR A 299 61.63 -88.17 93.54
N ARG A 300 62.52 -88.41 94.52
CA ARG A 300 64.00 -88.37 94.42
C ARG A 300 64.64 -89.37 93.43
N HIS A 301 63.85 -90.08 92.62
CA HIS A 301 64.32 -91.02 91.60
C HIS A 301 64.03 -90.56 90.16
N TRP A 302 63.50 -89.35 89.97
CA TRP A 302 63.34 -88.71 88.66
C TRP A 302 64.43 -87.67 88.40
N LEU A 303 64.60 -87.28 87.12
CA LEU A 303 65.55 -86.25 86.70
C LEU A 303 65.06 -84.83 87.09
N PRO A 304 65.95 -83.81 87.05
CA PRO A 304 65.56 -82.42 87.29
C PRO A 304 64.48 -81.93 86.32
N LEU A 305 63.46 -81.25 86.85
CA LEU A 305 62.26 -80.86 86.08
C LEU A 305 62.53 -79.89 84.92
N SER A 306 63.66 -79.18 84.93
CA SER A 306 64.06 -78.24 83.89
C SER A 306 64.39 -78.89 82.55
N GLU A 307 64.73 -80.19 82.53
CA GLU A 307 65.17 -80.92 81.33
C GLU A 307 64.10 -81.89 80.79
N MET A 308 62.99 -82.09 81.51
CA MET A 308 61.95 -83.05 81.13
C MET A 308 60.88 -82.44 80.21
N SER A 309 60.45 -83.20 79.20
CA SER A 309 59.31 -82.83 78.37
C SER A 309 58.00 -82.81 79.17
N HIS A 310 57.03 -82.02 78.73
CA HIS A 310 55.72 -81.92 79.38
C HIS A 310 54.94 -83.25 79.33
N ILE A 311 55.21 -84.08 78.31
CA ILE A 311 54.66 -85.44 78.19
C ILE A 311 55.26 -86.35 79.28
N ASP A 312 56.56 -86.25 79.54
CA ASP A 312 57.24 -87.05 80.57
C ASP A 312 56.83 -86.61 81.98
N LYS A 313 56.63 -85.30 82.19
CA LYS A 313 56.03 -84.75 83.40
C LYS A 313 54.62 -85.29 83.64
N LEU A 314 53.77 -85.34 82.61
CA LEU A 314 52.43 -85.97 82.70
C LEU A 314 52.51 -87.47 83.03
N ASN A 315 53.44 -88.21 82.43
CA ASN A 315 53.66 -89.62 82.74
C ASN A 315 54.13 -89.83 84.20
N MET A 316 55.03 -88.99 84.70
CA MET A 316 55.49 -88.97 86.10
C MET A 316 54.32 -88.72 87.07
N ILE A 317 53.51 -87.68 86.81
CA ILE A 317 52.31 -87.35 87.58
C ILE A 317 51.35 -88.54 87.62
N ASN A 318 51.05 -89.14 86.47
CA ASN A 318 50.16 -90.30 86.35
C ASN A 318 50.71 -91.50 87.15
N GLN A 319 52.01 -91.82 87.02
CA GLN A 319 52.61 -92.91 87.78
C GLN A 319 52.49 -92.67 89.29
N HIS A 320 52.87 -91.48 89.78
CA HIS A 320 52.74 -91.11 91.19
C HIS A 320 51.29 -91.20 91.68
N PHE A 321 50.30 -90.75 90.92
CA PHE A 321 48.88 -90.92 91.26
C PHE A 321 48.45 -92.39 91.29
N THR A 322 48.89 -93.24 90.36
CA THR A 322 48.57 -94.68 90.44
C THR A 322 49.24 -95.36 91.63
N GLU A 323 50.43 -94.91 92.05
CA GLU A 323 51.14 -95.42 93.23
C GLU A 323 50.48 -94.96 94.53
N GLN A 324 50.14 -93.66 94.65
CA GLN A 324 49.28 -93.12 95.71
C GLN A 324 47.96 -93.89 95.80
N LEU A 325 47.29 -94.18 94.68
CA LEU A 325 46.04 -94.96 94.66
C LEU A 325 46.24 -96.44 95.06
N LYS A 326 47.36 -97.07 94.69
CA LYS A 326 47.72 -98.42 95.18
C LYS A 326 47.95 -98.39 96.69
N VAL A 327 48.71 -97.41 97.19
CA VAL A 327 48.99 -97.21 98.63
C VAL A 327 47.72 -96.89 99.40
N MET A 328 46.82 -96.04 98.89
CA MET A 328 45.55 -95.72 99.54
C MET A 328 44.63 -96.96 99.62
N ARG A 329 44.56 -97.78 98.56
CA ARG A 329 43.83 -99.08 98.60
C ARG A 329 44.46 -100.07 99.59
N MET A 330 45.79 -100.06 99.76
CA MET A 330 46.46 -100.88 100.77
C MET A 330 46.23 -100.35 102.19
N LEU A 331 46.25 -99.03 102.41
CA LEU A 331 45.88 -98.38 103.67
C LEU A 331 44.42 -98.62 104.02
N GLN A 332 43.51 -98.66 103.04
CA GLN A 332 42.10 -98.98 103.24
C GLN A 332 41.94 -100.42 103.77
N ARG A 333 42.56 -101.40 103.11
CA ARG A 333 42.64 -102.80 103.59
C ARG A 333 43.29 -102.94 104.97
N LEU A 334 44.34 -102.15 105.25
CA LEU A 334 45.00 -102.13 106.56
C LEU A 334 44.12 -101.46 107.62
N SER A 335 43.30 -100.46 107.27
CA SER A 335 42.35 -99.82 108.19
C SER A 335 41.19 -100.76 108.55
N GLU A 336 40.68 -101.51 107.58
CA GLU A 336 39.73 -102.61 107.78
C GLU A 336 40.33 -103.70 108.71
N THR A 337 41.63 -103.97 108.58
CA THR A 337 42.34 -104.92 109.45
C THR A 337 42.58 -104.37 110.87
N ARG A 338 42.79 -103.05 111.02
CA ARG A 338 43.18 -102.40 112.30
C ARG A 338 42.01 -102.02 113.22
N GLN A 339 40.77 -102.07 112.73
CA GLN A 339 39.56 -101.80 113.54
C GLN A 339 39.12 -102.99 114.43
N SER A 340 39.79 -104.14 114.35
CA SER A 340 39.39 -105.36 115.08
C SER A 340 39.99 -105.51 116.49
N VAL A 341 41.01 -104.72 116.87
CA VAL A 341 41.74 -104.90 118.14
C VAL A 341 41.99 -103.57 118.87
N GLN A 342 40.94 -102.91 119.34
CA GLN A 342 40.72 -102.70 120.78
C GLN A 342 39.38 -102.00 121.07
N SER A 343 38.70 -102.48 122.11
CA SER A 343 37.43 -101.98 122.63
C SER A 343 37.62 -100.81 123.60
N GLY A 344 36.67 -99.87 123.61
CA GLY A 344 36.45 -98.97 124.75
C GLY A 344 36.04 -97.54 124.40
N GLY A 345 34.83 -97.13 124.84
CA GLY A 345 34.47 -95.70 124.96
C GLY A 345 33.61 -95.09 123.84
N LEU A 346 32.29 -95.19 124.00
CA LEU A 346 31.31 -94.18 123.53
C LEU A 346 31.40 -92.93 124.45
N PRO A 347 30.74 -91.75 124.20
CA PRO A 347 29.60 -91.50 123.29
C PRO A 347 29.67 -90.12 122.54
N VAL A 348 28.51 -89.58 122.15
CA VAL A 348 28.20 -88.19 121.70
C VAL A 348 28.63 -87.87 120.25
N VAL A 349 27.74 -87.66 119.26
CA VAL A 349 26.37 -87.06 119.17
C VAL A 349 26.32 -85.53 119.25
N LYS A 350 26.63 -84.87 118.11
CA LYS A 350 25.92 -83.72 117.51
C LYS A 350 26.40 -83.63 116.04
N ALA A 351 25.57 -83.53 114.99
CA ALA A 351 24.29 -82.83 114.78
C ALA A 351 24.42 -81.29 114.76
N SER A 352 23.44 -80.62 114.14
CA SER A 352 23.36 -79.15 113.95
C SER A 352 24.33 -78.56 112.88
N THR A 353 23.98 -77.50 112.12
CA THR A 353 22.66 -76.83 111.97
C THR A 353 22.56 -75.85 110.78
N ARG A 354 21.36 -75.76 110.16
CA ARG A 354 20.82 -74.65 109.31
C ARG A 354 21.60 -74.32 108.00
N ARG A 355 21.01 -73.75 106.92
CA ARG A 355 19.95 -72.73 106.67
C ARG A 355 20.35 -71.29 107.09
N PRO A 356 19.73 -70.21 106.55
CA PRO A 356 18.88 -70.10 105.34
C PRO A 356 19.77 -70.05 104.07
N SER A 357 19.75 -69.16 103.05
CA SER A 357 19.01 -67.95 102.62
C SER A 357 19.06 -67.88 101.05
N LYS A 358 18.29 -67.13 100.25
CA LYS A 358 17.54 -65.84 100.33
C LYS A 358 18.40 -64.58 100.45
N ASP A 359 18.15 -63.44 99.82
CA ASP A 359 17.37 -62.99 98.63
C ASP A 359 17.84 -61.52 98.39
N THR A 360 17.62 -60.97 97.19
CA THR A 360 17.43 -59.53 96.80
C THR A 360 18.07 -59.35 95.42
N GLU A 361 17.36 -58.99 94.34
CA GLU A 361 16.46 -57.84 94.13
C GLU A 361 17.16 -56.47 94.06
N GLY A 362 17.03 -55.82 92.91
CA GLY A 362 17.05 -54.37 92.79
C GLY A 362 18.43 -53.68 92.68
N MET A 363 18.47 -52.37 92.40
CA MET A 363 17.36 -51.56 91.85
C MET A 363 17.83 -50.29 91.11
N LYS A 364 17.05 -49.91 90.09
CA LYS A 364 16.77 -48.57 89.51
C LYS A 364 17.58 -47.35 90.01
N SER A 365 18.16 -46.61 89.06
CA SER A 365 18.19 -45.13 88.98
C SER A 365 18.84 -44.71 87.64
N ALA A 366 18.52 -43.61 86.95
CA ALA A 366 17.48 -42.58 87.03
C ALA A 366 17.32 -41.98 85.60
N GLN A 367 16.11 -41.76 85.05
CA GLN A 367 15.40 -40.46 85.03
C GLN A 367 16.22 -39.27 84.44
N HIS A 368 15.82 -38.70 83.29
CA HIS A 368 14.91 -37.52 83.14
C HIS A 368 15.75 -36.21 82.98
N ASN A 369 15.41 -35.15 82.23
CA ASN A 369 14.19 -34.81 81.49
C ASN A 369 14.42 -33.64 80.47
N GLN A 370 13.51 -33.46 79.48
CA GLN A 370 12.96 -32.18 78.92
C GLN A 370 13.84 -30.92 78.61
N VAL A 371 13.47 -29.94 77.74
CA VAL A 371 12.57 -29.83 76.55
C VAL A 371 12.86 -28.50 75.83
N THR A 372 12.68 -28.44 74.49
CA THR A 372 12.29 -27.30 73.60
C THR A 372 12.55 -27.77 72.15
N SER A 373 11.60 -27.83 71.20
CA SER A 373 11.04 -26.72 70.40
C SER A 373 12.11 -25.87 69.69
N GLU A 374 12.03 -25.52 68.40
CA GLU A 374 10.86 -25.39 67.51
C GLU A 374 11.08 -25.97 66.09
N ALA A 375 10.10 -25.81 65.21
CA ALA A 375 10.11 -26.31 63.84
C ALA A 375 10.79 -25.35 62.84
N THR A 376 11.49 -25.90 61.85
CA THR A 376 11.56 -25.28 60.50
C THR A 376 11.23 -26.28 59.41
N LYS A 377 10.39 -25.84 58.46
CA LYS A 377 10.03 -26.60 57.25
C LYS A 377 11.15 -26.46 56.22
N ARG A 378 11.61 -27.56 55.62
CA ARG A 378 11.83 -27.62 54.16
C ARG A 378 11.33 -28.97 53.63
N LYS A 379 10.57 -28.94 52.54
CA LYS A 379 9.95 -30.12 51.93
C LYS A 379 10.94 -30.79 50.99
N ALA A 380 11.20 -32.07 51.20
CA ALA A 380 11.54 -32.97 50.09
C ALA A 380 10.24 -33.57 49.52
N LYS A 381 10.08 -33.53 48.21
CA LYS A 381 9.24 -34.48 47.45
C LYS A 381 9.95 -34.80 46.13
N PRO A 382 9.94 -36.06 45.68
CA PRO A 382 10.62 -36.45 44.44
C PRO A 382 9.88 -35.97 43.20
N ALA A 383 10.61 -35.88 42.08
CA ALA A 383 10.02 -35.63 40.78
C ALA A 383 9.27 -36.87 40.27
N THR A 384 8.05 -36.68 39.75
CA THR A 384 7.38 -37.66 38.88
C THR A 384 6.59 -36.94 37.79
N LYS A 385 6.79 -37.38 36.54
CA LYS A 385 5.93 -37.15 35.36
C LYS A 385 5.63 -35.68 34.96
N SER A 386 6.49 -35.11 34.11
CA SER A 386 6.04 -34.53 32.83
C SER A 386 7.20 -34.45 31.83
N PHE A 387 7.45 -35.55 31.12
CA PHE A 387 8.43 -35.62 30.00
C PHE A 387 7.87 -36.42 28.82
N ILE A 388 6.54 -36.42 28.64
CA ILE A 388 5.87 -36.99 27.44
C ILE A 388 4.67 -36.10 27.06
N GLU A 389 4.88 -34.80 26.88
CA GLU A 389 3.84 -33.91 26.30
C GLU A 389 4.43 -32.67 25.59
N GLN A 390 5.54 -32.83 24.85
CA GLN A 390 6.10 -31.72 24.06
C GLN A 390 6.81 -32.15 22.77
N LEU A 391 6.33 -33.22 22.11
CA LEU A 391 6.62 -33.49 20.71
C LEU A 391 5.38 -33.16 19.86
N LYS A 392 5.40 -31.98 19.23
CA LYS A 392 4.45 -31.56 18.20
C LYS A 392 5.27 -31.20 16.96
N PRO A 393 5.08 -31.88 15.81
CA PRO A 393 5.96 -31.70 14.66
C PRO A 393 5.74 -30.34 13.99
N ILE A 394 6.83 -29.75 13.49
CA ILE A 394 6.82 -28.64 12.55
C ILE A 394 7.70 -29.03 11.36
N SER A 395 7.04 -29.34 10.25
CA SER A 395 7.59 -29.41 8.89
C SER A 395 6.36 -29.25 7.97
N GLU A 396 6.02 -28.01 7.63
CA GLU A 396 6.39 -27.41 6.34
C GLU A 396 5.47 -27.87 5.21
N SER A 397 4.44 -27.05 5.00
CA SER A 397 3.73 -26.93 3.72
C SER A 397 4.54 -26.08 2.73
N SER A 398 4.13 -26.12 1.45
CA SER A 398 4.58 -25.23 0.37
C SER A 398 5.92 -25.55 -0.29
N THR A 399 5.88 -26.54 -1.18
CA THR A 399 6.59 -26.47 -2.48
C THR A 399 5.57 -26.34 -3.60
N GLU A 400 5.14 -25.11 -3.90
CA GLU A 400 4.44 -24.68 -5.12
C GLU A 400 4.65 -23.17 -5.31
#